data_AF-A0A2V4HBL2-F1
#
_entry.id   AF-A0A2V4HBL2-F1
#
_cell.length_a   1.000
_cell.length_b   1.000
_cell.length_c   1.000
_cell.angle_alpha   90.00
_cell.angle_beta   90.00
_cell.angle_gamma   90.00
#
_symmetry.space_group_name_H-M   'P 1'
#
loop_
_entity.id
_entity.type
_entity.pdbx_description
1 polymer ?
#
loop_
_entity_poly.entity_id
_entity_poly.type
_entity_poly.pdbx_seq_one_letter_code
_entity_poly.pdbx_strand_id
1 'polypeptide(L)'
;MVHFIDLEDLRAKVLENTRQLVLLMNERMELARHIAEIKGDHGMQIRDPVREALVRQELKTDNPLLNLIFEATIVEQVGGIKLDDPIQLSGTRDSLMFILGLFICRPGLEVHSKNVPESFIKGCSVSGGHFVDGDSACGMLIDIGSGFPVRLTDKSMTIFPDALDMRNKNNILRVRL
;
A
#
# COMPACT_ATOMS: atom_id res chain seq x y z
N MET A 1 -15.98 28.73 24.42
CA MET A 1 -16.58 28.89 23.07
C MET A 1 -15.60 29.42 22.04
N VAL A 2 -14.71 30.38 22.39
CA VAL A 2 -13.68 30.93 21.48
C VAL A 2 -12.66 29.89 21.00
N HIS A 3 -12.17 29.00 21.88
CA HIS A 3 -11.21 27.94 21.50
C HIS A 3 -11.77 26.86 20.56
N PHE A 4 -13.10 26.70 20.49
CA PHE A 4 -13.72 25.69 19.63
C PHE A 4 -13.82 26.16 18.18
N ILE A 5 -14.09 27.46 17.98
CA ILE A 5 -14.10 28.11 16.66
C ILE A 5 -12.70 28.06 16.04
N ASP A 6 -11.66 28.32 16.83
CA ASP A 6 -10.25 28.28 16.39
C ASP A 6 -9.81 26.87 15.96
N LEU A 7 -10.24 25.82 16.68
CA LEU A 7 -9.93 24.44 16.32
C LEU A 7 -10.63 24.00 15.01
N GLU A 8 -11.90 24.34 14.82
CA GLU A 8 -12.64 24.00 13.60
C GLU A 8 -12.08 24.77 12.39
N ASP A 9 -11.67 26.03 12.56
CA ASP A 9 -11.01 26.80 11.51
C ASP A 9 -9.66 26.18 11.12
N LEU A 10 -8.88 25.70 12.10
CA LEU A 10 -7.63 24.97 11.83
C LEU A 10 -7.90 23.64 11.12
N ARG A 11 -8.94 22.89 11.51
CA ARG A 11 -9.34 21.65 10.82
C ARG A 11 -9.76 21.91 9.38
N ALA A 12 -10.52 22.98 9.13
CA ALA A 12 -10.90 23.39 7.78
C ALA A 12 -9.67 23.75 6.93
N LYS A 13 -8.69 24.46 7.50
CA LYS A 13 -7.42 24.75 6.82
C LYS A 13 -6.61 23.49 6.52
N VAL A 14 -6.56 22.53 7.44
CA VAL A 14 -5.90 21.23 7.21
C VAL A 14 -6.58 20.46 6.08
N LEU A 15 -7.92 20.43 6.06
CA LEU A 15 -8.67 19.79 4.99
C LEU A 15 -8.37 20.42 3.63
N GLU A 16 -8.34 21.75 3.55
CA GLU A 16 -8.04 22.45 2.30
C GLU A 16 -6.60 22.20 1.83
N ASN A 17 -5.63 22.23 2.75
CA ASN A 17 -4.25 21.85 2.44
C ASN A 17 -4.17 20.39 1.94
N THR A 18 -4.94 19.48 2.55
CA THR A 18 -5.00 18.07 2.13
C THR A 18 -5.53 17.94 0.71
N ARG A 19 -6.56 18.72 0.33
CA ARG A 19 -7.08 18.74 -1.04
C ARG A 19 -6.01 19.22 -2.04
N GLN A 20 -5.29 20.28 -1.69
CA GLN A 20 -4.20 20.80 -2.53
C GLN A 20 -3.07 19.78 -2.70
N LEU A 21 -2.70 19.08 -1.62
CA LEU A 21 -1.72 18.00 -1.69
C LEU A 21 -2.18 16.86 -2.60
N VAL A 22 -3.45 16.47 -2.54
CA VAL A 22 -4.00 15.43 -3.44
C VAL A 22 -3.93 15.88 -4.91
N LEU A 23 -4.28 17.13 -5.21
CA LEU A 23 -4.18 17.67 -6.58
C LEU A 23 -2.73 17.64 -7.09
N LEU A 24 -1.78 18.14 -6.29
CA LEU A 24 -0.35 18.12 -6.63
C LEU A 24 0.18 16.69 -6.81
N MET A 25 -0.29 15.74 -5.99
CA MET A 25 0.08 14.34 -6.14
C MET A 25 -0.48 13.73 -7.43
N ASN A 26 -1.72 14.03 -7.80
CA ASN A 26 -2.29 13.57 -9.07
C ASN A 26 -1.52 14.11 -10.28
N GLU A 27 -1.22 15.42 -10.29
CA GLU A 27 -0.38 16.04 -11.33
C GLU A 27 1.00 15.37 -11.39
N ARG A 28 1.60 15.10 -10.23
CA ARG A 28 2.89 14.41 -10.15
C ARG A 28 2.82 12.98 -10.70
N MET A 29 1.74 12.24 -10.43
CA MET A 29 1.56 10.89 -10.98
C MET A 29 1.42 10.91 -12.50
N GLU A 30 0.71 11.89 -13.06
CA GLU A 30 0.60 12.05 -14.50
C GLU A 30 1.96 12.36 -15.16
N LEU A 31 2.74 13.25 -14.55
CA LEU A 31 4.12 13.50 -14.98
C LEU A 31 4.98 12.24 -14.89
N ALA A 32 4.79 11.42 -13.86
CA ALA A 32 5.51 10.16 -13.71
C ALA A 32 5.18 9.17 -14.84
N ARG A 33 3.90 9.08 -15.27
CA ARG A 33 3.50 8.25 -16.42
C ARG A 33 4.16 8.70 -17.72
N HIS A 34 4.11 10.00 -18.02
CA HIS A 34 4.79 10.54 -19.21
C HIS A 34 6.30 10.28 -19.18
N ILE A 35 6.94 10.39 -18.00
CA ILE A 35 8.36 10.05 -17.84
C ILE A 35 8.59 8.55 -18.11
N ALA A 36 7.71 7.65 -17.65
CA ALA A 36 7.82 6.22 -17.93
C ALA A 36 7.74 5.90 -19.42
N GLU A 37 6.80 6.53 -20.15
CA GLU A 37 6.67 6.35 -21.60
C GLU A 37 7.97 6.75 -22.32
N ILE A 38 8.49 7.95 -22.03
CA ILE A 38 9.76 8.43 -22.59
C ILE A 38 10.91 7.49 -22.24
N LYS A 39 11.03 7.06 -20.98
CA LYS A 39 12.09 6.15 -20.55
C LYS A 39 11.99 4.79 -21.22
N GLY A 40 10.77 4.28 -21.38
CA GLY A 40 10.48 3.01 -22.07
C GLY A 40 10.95 3.04 -23.52
N ASP A 41 10.60 4.11 -24.25
CA ASP A 41 11.01 4.31 -25.65
C ASP A 41 12.53 4.37 -25.84
N HIS A 42 13.26 4.79 -24.80
CA HIS A 42 14.72 4.96 -24.83
C HIS A 42 15.49 3.86 -24.06
N GLY A 43 14.81 2.84 -23.54
CA GLY A 43 15.43 1.77 -22.75
C GLY A 43 16.12 2.26 -21.47
N MET A 44 15.68 3.39 -20.91
CA MET A 44 16.26 3.98 -19.72
C MET A 44 15.75 3.31 -18.44
N GLN A 45 16.57 3.30 -17.38
CA GLN A 45 16.14 2.78 -16.08
C GLN A 45 15.09 3.70 -15.42
N ILE A 46 14.07 3.08 -14.82
CA ILE A 46 13.01 3.80 -14.08
C ILE A 46 13.59 4.53 -12.87
N ARG A 47 14.45 3.86 -12.08
CA ARG A 47 15.11 4.46 -10.92
C ARG A 47 16.42 5.14 -11.31
N ASP A 48 16.63 6.34 -10.79
CA ASP A 48 17.86 7.12 -10.99
C ASP A 48 18.32 7.69 -9.62
N PRO A 49 19.21 6.96 -8.91
CA PRO A 49 19.69 7.37 -7.60
C PRO A 49 20.44 8.71 -7.61
N VAL A 50 21.10 9.05 -8.71
CA VAL A 50 21.86 10.30 -8.84
C VAL A 50 20.89 11.48 -8.90
N ARG A 51 19.83 11.36 -9.72
CA ARG A 51 18.75 12.36 -9.76
C ARG A 51 18.04 12.48 -8.40
N GLU A 52 17.72 11.37 -7.74
CA GLU A 52 17.09 11.41 -6.40
C GLU A 52 17.94 12.20 -5.39
N ALA A 53 19.27 11.99 -5.41
CA ALA A 53 20.20 12.73 -4.55
C ALA A 53 20.24 14.23 -4.88
N LEU A 54 20.23 14.60 -6.16
CA LEU A 54 20.19 16.00 -6.59
C LEU A 54 18.90 16.70 -6.14
N VAL A 55 17.74 16.05 -6.29
CA VAL A 55 16.46 16.62 -5.84
C VAL A 55 16.45 16.83 -4.33
N ARG A 56 17.02 15.91 -3.54
CA ARG A 56 17.16 16.12 -2.07
C ARG A 56 18.01 17.34 -1.77
N GLN A 57 19.13 17.49 -2.48
CA GLN A 57 20.03 18.62 -2.30
C GLN A 57 19.36 19.95 -2.65
N GLU A 58 18.57 19.99 -3.73
CA GLU A 58 17.83 21.18 -4.15
C GLU A 58 16.72 21.57 -3.18
N LEU A 59 15.93 20.60 -2.70
CA LEU A 59 14.83 20.85 -1.77
C LEU A 59 15.29 21.18 -0.34
N LYS A 60 16.56 20.90 0.00
CA LYS A 60 17.17 21.16 1.31
C LYS A 60 16.29 20.62 2.46
N THR A 61 15.74 19.43 2.28
CA THR A 61 14.82 18.82 3.23
C THR A 61 15.17 17.37 3.51
N ASP A 62 15.17 17.02 4.80
CA ASP A 62 15.28 15.64 5.28
C ASP A 62 13.91 15.05 5.62
N ASN A 63 12.83 15.66 5.13
CA ASN A 63 11.48 15.20 5.42
C ASN A 63 11.29 13.78 4.85
N PRO A 64 10.95 12.78 5.69
CA PRO A 64 10.76 11.40 5.22
C PRO A 64 9.63 11.25 4.19
N LEU A 65 8.69 12.21 4.12
CA LEU A 65 7.67 12.23 3.07
C LEU A 65 8.27 12.32 1.66
N LEU A 66 9.46 12.90 1.50
CA LEU A 66 10.12 12.95 0.20
C LEU A 66 10.45 11.54 -0.32
N ASN A 67 10.84 10.61 0.57
CA ASN A 67 11.05 9.21 0.21
C ASN A 67 9.76 8.58 -0.27
N LEU A 68 8.67 8.79 0.49
CA LEU A 68 7.36 8.26 0.12
C LEU A 68 6.90 8.78 -1.24
N ILE A 69 7.13 10.07 -1.52
CA ILE A 69 6.81 10.70 -2.80
C ILE A 69 7.64 10.09 -3.94
N PHE A 70 8.93 9.82 -3.73
CA PHE A 70 9.75 9.16 -4.74
C PHE A 70 9.27 7.73 -5.02
N GLU A 71 9.05 6.94 -3.98
CA GLU A 71 8.59 5.57 -4.14
C GLU A 71 7.21 5.52 -4.81
N ALA A 72 6.28 6.42 -4.45
CA ALA A 72 5.00 6.54 -5.15
C ALA A 72 5.17 6.83 -6.65
N THR A 73 6.08 7.74 -7.03
CA THR A 73 6.35 8.01 -8.45
C THR A 73 7.04 6.86 -9.19
N ILE A 74 7.84 6.05 -8.51
CA ILE A 74 8.47 4.87 -9.10
C ILE A 74 7.41 3.79 -9.33
N VAL A 75 6.55 3.54 -8.34
CA VAL A 75 5.44 2.59 -8.46
C VAL A 75 4.53 2.96 -9.62
N GLU A 76 4.21 4.25 -9.78
CA GLU A 76 3.41 4.74 -10.90
C GLU A 76 4.12 4.51 -12.24
N GLN A 77 5.43 4.80 -12.33
CA GLN A 77 6.22 4.57 -13.55
C GLN A 77 6.32 3.09 -13.95
N VAL A 78 6.33 2.18 -12.97
CA VAL A 78 6.35 0.73 -13.22
C VAL A 78 4.96 0.20 -13.61
N GLY A 79 3.90 1.02 -13.44
CA GLY A 79 2.52 0.60 -13.70
C GLY A 79 1.91 -0.26 -12.59
N GLY A 80 2.45 -0.15 -11.37
CA GLY A 80 2.18 -1.05 -10.26
C GLY A 80 2.88 -2.40 -10.42
N ILE A 81 3.06 -3.12 -9.31
CA ILE A 81 3.48 -4.53 -9.39
C ILE A 81 2.31 -5.27 -10.04
N LYS A 82 2.46 -5.77 -11.26
CA LYS A 82 1.58 -6.79 -11.80
C LYS A 82 2.24 -8.14 -11.54
N LEU A 83 1.54 -8.98 -10.80
CA LEU A 83 1.90 -10.38 -10.72
C LEU A 83 1.21 -11.06 -11.88
N ASP A 84 1.97 -11.48 -12.88
CA ASP A 84 1.41 -12.29 -13.97
C ASP A 84 1.31 -13.77 -13.54
N ASP A 85 2.16 -14.17 -12.59
CA ASP A 85 2.22 -15.52 -12.05
C ASP A 85 1.95 -15.56 -10.53
N PRO A 86 1.37 -16.66 -10.00
CA PRO A 86 1.22 -16.85 -8.56
C PRO A 86 2.59 -16.93 -7.85
N ILE A 87 2.72 -16.24 -6.72
CA ILE A 87 3.90 -16.36 -5.85
C ILE A 87 3.76 -17.60 -4.98
N GLN A 88 4.78 -18.45 -4.96
CA GLN A 88 4.88 -19.58 -4.04
C GLN A 88 5.93 -19.33 -2.97
N LEU A 89 5.53 -19.52 -1.71
CA LEU A 89 6.39 -19.37 -0.53
C LEU A 89 6.32 -20.65 0.30
N SER A 90 7.42 -21.00 0.95
CA SER A 90 7.51 -22.13 1.88
C SER A 90 8.02 -21.66 3.24
N GLY A 91 7.46 -22.20 4.32
CA GLY A 91 7.84 -21.81 5.67
C GLY A 91 6.92 -22.41 6.72
N THR A 92 7.10 -22.00 7.98
CA THR A 92 6.13 -22.34 9.03
C THR A 92 4.84 -21.57 8.80
N ARG A 93 3.70 -22.13 9.25
CA ARG A 93 2.40 -21.44 9.17
C ARG A 93 2.45 -20.02 9.74
N ASP A 94 3.14 -19.83 10.87
CA ASP A 94 3.26 -18.51 11.52
C ASP A 94 4.04 -17.50 10.66
N SER A 95 5.16 -17.91 10.08
CA SER A 95 5.92 -17.06 9.15
C SER A 95 5.14 -16.74 7.88
N LEU A 96 4.39 -17.72 7.33
CA LEU A 96 3.56 -17.52 6.15
C LEU A 96 2.40 -16.55 6.43
N MET A 97 1.79 -16.64 7.61
CA MET A 97 0.74 -15.68 8.04
C MET A 97 1.30 -14.27 8.25
N PHE A 98 2.50 -14.15 8.83
CA PHE A 98 3.18 -12.86 8.93
C PHE A 98 3.46 -12.25 7.55
N ILE A 99 4.02 -13.02 6.62
CA ILE A 99 4.27 -12.58 5.24
C ILE A 99 2.98 -12.21 4.53
N LEU A 100 1.91 -12.97 4.73
CA LEU A 100 0.62 -12.66 4.15
C LEU A 100 0.10 -11.30 4.63
N GLY A 101 0.20 -11.02 5.94
CA GLY A 101 -0.13 -9.72 6.51
C GLY A 101 0.68 -8.59 5.88
N LEU A 102 2.00 -8.76 5.72
CA LEU A 102 2.85 -7.79 5.02
C LEU A 102 2.39 -7.53 3.58
N PHE A 103 2.04 -8.60 2.88
CA PHE A 103 1.72 -8.58 1.47
C PHE A 103 0.38 -7.90 1.18
N ILE A 104 -0.68 -8.26 1.90
CA ILE A 104 -2.02 -7.75 1.64
C ILE A 104 -2.23 -6.33 2.20
N CYS A 105 -1.50 -5.96 3.26
CA CYS A 105 -1.67 -4.68 3.91
C CYS A 105 -0.89 -3.56 3.20
N ARG A 106 -1.39 -2.34 3.36
CA ARG A 106 -0.75 -1.08 2.95
C ARG A 106 -1.25 0.05 3.85
N PRO A 107 -0.55 1.19 3.92
CA PRO A 107 -1.03 2.36 4.65
C PRO A 107 -2.44 2.77 4.22
N GLY A 108 -3.33 2.97 5.18
CA GLY A 108 -4.73 3.36 4.97
C GLY A 108 -5.70 2.21 4.63
N LEU A 109 -5.25 0.96 4.69
CA LEU A 109 -6.11 -0.23 4.58
C LEU A 109 -6.62 -0.65 5.96
N GLU A 110 -7.93 -0.88 6.08
CA GLU A 110 -8.55 -1.55 7.21
C GLU A 110 -8.76 -3.03 6.90
N VAL A 111 -8.27 -3.91 7.77
CA VAL A 111 -8.43 -5.36 7.64
C VAL A 111 -9.31 -5.89 8.76
N HIS A 112 -10.47 -6.41 8.36
CA HIS A 112 -11.45 -7.01 9.25
C HIS A 112 -11.32 -8.53 9.23
N SER A 113 -11.12 -9.13 10.39
CA SER A 113 -11.15 -10.60 10.51
C SER A 113 -11.50 -11.02 11.93
N LYS A 114 -11.88 -12.29 12.07
CA LYS A 114 -12.01 -12.99 13.35
C LYS A 114 -11.07 -14.18 13.40
N ASN A 115 -10.52 -14.45 14.57
CA ASN A 115 -9.69 -15.64 14.85
C ASN A 115 -8.45 -15.78 13.96
N VAL A 116 -7.81 -14.67 13.58
CA VAL A 116 -6.52 -14.69 12.87
C VAL A 116 -5.34 -14.81 13.84
N PRO A 117 -4.26 -15.51 13.46
CA PRO A 117 -3.02 -15.57 14.23
C PRO A 117 -2.42 -14.18 14.49
N GLU A 118 -1.76 -14.02 15.64
CA GLU A 118 -1.08 -12.77 16.01
C GLU A 118 0.01 -12.38 15.01
N SER A 119 0.68 -13.36 14.39
CA SER A 119 1.67 -13.14 13.34
C SER A 119 1.10 -12.39 12.14
N PHE A 120 -0.12 -12.71 11.72
CA PHE A 120 -0.80 -11.98 10.66
C PHE A 120 -1.07 -10.52 11.03
N ILE A 121 -1.57 -10.30 12.24
CA ILE A 121 -1.85 -8.96 12.77
C ILE A 121 -0.56 -8.13 12.79
N LYS A 122 0.54 -8.71 13.28
CA LYS A 122 1.88 -8.09 13.27
C LYS A 122 2.32 -7.72 11.85
N GLY A 123 2.15 -8.62 10.89
CA GLY A 123 2.46 -8.35 9.48
C GLY A 123 1.69 -7.15 8.94
N CYS A 124 0.39 -7.08 9.22
CA CYS A 124 -0.43 -5.96 8.79
C CYS A 124 -0.02 -4.63 9.43
N SER A 125 0.25 -4.62 10.75
CA SER A 125 0.72 -3.42 11.44
C SER A 125 2.06 -2.92 10.90
N VAL A 126 3.00 -3.81 10.58
CA VAL A 126 4.30 -3.45 9.99
C VAL A 126 4.12 -2.80 8.61
N SER A 127 3.13 -3.24 7.82
CA SER A 127 2.82 -2.67 6.51
C SER A 127 1.90 -1.43 6.59
N GLY A 128 1.62 -0.93 7.79
CA GLY A 128 0.78 0.26 8.01
C GLY A 128 -0.73 0.04 7.86
N GLY A 129 -1.18 -1.22 7.79
CA GLY A 129 -2.60 -1.56 7.81
C GLY A 129 -3.17 -1.51 9.23
N HIS A 130 -4.45 -1.15 9.35
CA HIS A 130 -5.17 -1.17 10.61
C HIS A 130 -5.99 -2.46 10.72
N PHE A 131 -5.68 -3.29 11.72
CA PHE A 131 -6.45 -4.48 11.99
C PHE A 131 -7.65 -4.16 12.89
N VAL A 132 -8.83 -4.63 12.49
CA VAL A 132 -10.09 -4.48 13.23
C VAL A 132 -10.64 -5.87 13.51
N ASP A 133 -10.78 -6.21 14.80
CA ASP A 133 -11.42 -7.46 15.20
C ASP A 133 -12.93 -7.38 14.89
N GLY A 134 -13.38 -8.18 13.93
CA GLY A 134 -14.75 -8.12 13.45
C GLY A 134 -14.93 -8.73 12.07
N ASP A 135 -16.17 -9.12 11.77
CA ASP A 135 -16.52 -9.81 10.51
C ASP A 135 -17.60 -9.04 9.71
N SER A 136 -17.88 -7.81 10.12
CA SER A 136 -19.03 -7.00 9.72
C SER A 136 -18.75 -5.98 8.62
N ALA A 137 -17.54 -5.95 8.05
CA ALA A 137 -17.20 -5.01 7.00
C ALA A 137 -17.73 -5.44 5.63
N CYS A 138 -18.27 -4.48 4.88
CA CYS A 138 -18.73 -4.65 3.50
C CYS A 138 -17.57 -4.45 2.49
N GLY A 139 -16.44 -5.13 2.73
CA GLY A 139 -15.24 -5.05 1.90
C GLY A 139 -15.02 -6.27 1.01
N MET A 140 -13.92 -6.26 0.23
CA MET A 140 -13.50 -7.43 -0.55
C MET A 140 -13.01 -8.55 0.37
N LEU A 141 -13.42 -9.79 0.09
CA LEU A 141 -13.12 -10.96 0.93
C LEU A 141 -11.93 -11.76 0.37
N ILE A 142 -10.84 -11.84 1.13
CA ILE A 142 -9.79 -12.84 0.93
C ILE A 142 -10.13 -14.07 1.77
N ASP A 143 -10.61 -15.12 1.12
CA ASP A 143 -10.96 -16.40 1.75
C ASP A 143 -9.83 -17.42 1.59
N ILE A 144 -8.99 -17.53 2.61
CA ILE A 144 -7.84 -18.43 2.63
C ILE A 144 -8.30 -19.90 2.68
N GLY A 145 -9.44 -20.17 3.33
CA GLY A 145 -10.04 -21.51 3.43
C GLY A 145 -10.53 -22.04 2.08
N SER A 146 -11.01 -21.15 1.20
CA SER A 146 -11.38 -21.49 -0.17
C SER A 146 -10.19 -21.85 -1.07
N GLY A 147 -8.98 -21.44 -0.68
CA GLY A 147 -7.76 -21.62 -1.45
C GLY A 147 -7.56 -20.58 -2.57
N PHE A 148 -8.35 -19.50 -2.60
CA PHE A 148 -8.24 -18.37 -3.53
C PHE A 148 -8.76 -17.06 -2.88
N PRO A 149 -8.12 -15.90 -3.09
CA PRO A 149 -6.93 -15.64 -3.90
C PRO A 149 -5.62 -16.01 -3.16
N VAL A 150 -5.72 -16.70 -2.03
CA VAL A 150 -4.59 -17.21 -1.28
C VAL A 150 -4.86 -18.67 -0.93
N ARG A 151 -3.91 -19.55 -1.23
CA ARG A 151 -3.92 -20.94 -0.80
C ARG A 151 -2.87 -21.14 0.28
N LEU A 152 -3.28 -21.57 1.47
CA LEU A 152 -2.37 -21.84 2.57
C LEU A 152 -2.44 -23.30 2.98
N THR A 153 -1.27 -23.92 3.09
CA THR A 153 -1.06 -25.24 3.71
C THR A 153 -0.13 -25.08 4.91
N ASP A 154 0.15 -26.16 5.64
CA ASP A 154 1.02 -26.10 6.83
C ASP A 154 2.45 -25.64 6.54
N LYS A 155 2.94 -25.87 5.31
CA LYS A 155 4.33 -25.61 4.93
C LYS A 155 4.50 -24.71 3.71
N SER A 156 3.41 -24.34 3.04
CA SER A 156 3.48 -23.54 1.81
C SER A 156 2.27 -22.62 1.65
N MET A 157 2.50 -21.48 1.00
CA MET A 157 1.49 -20.50 0.65
C MET A 157 1.62 -20.14 -0.83
N THR A 158 0.50 -20.09 -1.54
CA THR A 158 0.41 -19.55 -2.90
C THR A 158 -0.44 -18.30 -2.87
N ILE A 159 0.10 -17.18 -3.34
CA ILE A 159 -0.63 -15.92 -3.47
C ILE A 159 -0.90 -15.70 -4.96
N PHE A 160 -2.17 -15.69 -5.34
CA PHE A 160 -2.58 -15.45 -6.72
C PHE A 160 -2.57 -13.94 -7.03
N PRO A 161 -2.35 -13.54 -8.30
CA PRO A 161 -2.37 -12.14 -8.73
C PRO A 161 -3.55 -11.33 -8.22
N ASP A 162 -4.73 -11.95 -8.17
CA ASP A 162 -5.98 -11.35 -7.71
C ASP A 162 -5.89 -10.79 -6.29
N ALA A 163 -5.07 -11.37 -5.41
CA ALA A 163 -4.89 -10.85 -4.05
C ALA A 163 -4.32 -9.41 -4.07
N LEU A 164 -3.44 -9.12 -5.04
CA LEU A 164 -2.85 -7.80 -5.20
C LEU A 164 -3.84 -6.79 -5.79
N ASP A 165 -4.64 -7.24 -6.76
CA ASP A 165 -5.75 -6.46 -7.31
C ASP A 165 -6.75 -6.06 -6.22
N MET A 166 -7.09 -7.00 -5.33
CA MET A 166 -8.00 -6.77 -4.21
C MET A 166 -7.44 -5.75 -3.23
N ARG A 167 -6.14 -5.85 -2.90
CA ARG A 167 -5.39 -4.87 -2.09
C ARG A 167 -5.39 -3.47 -2.70
N ASN A 168 -5.27 -3.36 -4.02
CA ASN A 168 -5.12 -2.08 -4.70
C ASN A 168 -6.47 -1.37 -4.95
N LYS A 169 -7.57 -2.12 -5.10
CA LYS A 169 -8.89 -1.56 -5.44
C LYS A 169 -9.70 -1.03 -4.24
N ASN A 170 -9.38 -1.44 -3.01
CA ASN A 170 -10.16 -1.06 -1.82
C ASN A 170 -9.28 -0.66 -0.64
N ASN A 171 -9.85 0.16 0.26
CA ASN A 171 -9.28 0.51 1.55
C ASN A 171 -9.87 -0.32 2.71
N ILE A 172 -10.82 -1.22 2.42
CA ILE A 172 -11.40 -2.13 3.40
C ILE A 172 -11.32 -3.55 2.85
N LEU A 173 -10.70 -4.44 3.60
CA LEU A 173 -10.52 -5.85 3.26
C LEU A 173 -11.08 -6.72 4.39
N ARG A 174 -11.76 -7.80 4.03
CA ARG A 174 -12.16 -8.85 4.96
C ARG A 174 -11.29 -10.07 4.73
N VAL A 175 -10.76 -10.67 5.79
CA VAL A 175 -9.97 -11.90 5.69
C VAL A 175 -10.68 -13.00 6.45
N ARG A 176 -10.81 -14.16 5.83
CA ARG A 176 -11.32 -15.39 6.46
C ARG A 176 -10.27 -16.48 6.32
N LEU A 177 -10.00 -17.18 7.42
CA LEU A 177 -9.16 -18.37 7.47
C LEU A 177 -9.97 -19.64 7.28
#